data_AF-A0A895A5I0-F1
#
_entry.id   AF-A0A895A5I0-F1
#
_cell.length_a   1.000
_cell.length_b   1.000
_cell.length_c   1.000
_cell.angle_alpha   90.00
_cell.angle_beta   90.00
_cell.angle_gamma   90.00
#
_symmetry.space_group_name_H-M   'P 1'
#
loop_
_entity.id
_entity.type
_entity.pdbx_description
1 polymer ?
#
loop_
_entity_poly.entity_id
_entity_poly.type
_entity_poly.pdbx_seq_one_letter_code
_entity_poly.pdbx_strand_id
1 'polypeptide(L)'
;MPAIRDDHVFVEDTDAHVAYIAAGLGITAAHIGASTVGEFALEHRCDARDVAATRLGVAAATADGVVLSTAPPDSAFADIGFPAAVAVTGFDGTVLAADEDGRIAQYHPDAGAWTDRAVLTDATVRALDADLVAATDGVHRLTDAGLADAGLDDAYDVSAPGVPHAATSEGLFALGNGWREAATGAFRTVAADPASAAPGATGVAHAATPEACFEHRTDAWQPCRDIAPSDAARVVDATYAVDTTILLTAAGTLIVVDGDGDARHRSLGLPDAAAVTVVGHTPDR
;
A
#
# COMPACT_ATOMS: atom_id res chain seq x y z
N MET A 1 25.45 8.75 47.16
CA MET A 1 24.49 8.95 46.06
C MET A 1 25.10 8.32 44.83
N PRO A 2 24.77 7.08 44.46
CA PRO A 2 25.26 6.50 43.21
C PRO A 2 24.46 7.12 42.05
N ALA A 3 25.16 7.68 41.08
CA ALA A 3 24.57 8.16 39.83
C ALA A 3 24.07 6.94 39.04
N ILE A 4 22.78 6.94 38.71
CA ILE A 4 22.20 6.00 37.75
C ILE A 4 22.86 6.32 36.42
N ARG A 5 23.63 5.36 35.91
CA ARG A 5 24.20 5.39 34.57
C ARG A 5 23.11 4.82 33.68
N ASP A 6 22.38 5.70 33.02
CA ASP A 6 21.41 5.31 31.99
C ASP A 6 22.22 4.69 30.86
N ASP A 7 22.09 3.38 30.70
CA ASP A 7 22.75 2.60 29.66
C ASP A 7 21.74 2.42 28.54
N HIS A 8 21.58 3.46 27.71
CA HIS A 8 20.87 3.34 26.45
C HIS A 8 21.75 2.50 25.51
N VAL A 9 21.56 1.19 25.56
CA VAL A 9 22.03 0.28 24.53
C VAL A 9 21.20 0.58 23.28
N PHE A 10 21.69 1.47 22.42
CA PHE A 10 21.29 1.49 21.03
C PHE A 10 21.89 0.24 20.39
N VAL A 11 21.10 -0.83 20.34
CA VAL A 11 21.35 -1.90 19.39
C VAL A 11 20.98 -1.29 18.04
N GLU A 12 21.94 -1.17 17.13
CA GLU A 12 21.65 -0.97 15.71
C GLU A 12 20.80 -2.16 15.25
N ASP A 13 19.50 -1.92 15.13
CA ASP A 13 18.54 -2.93 14.70
C ASP A 13 18.58 -3.00 13.18
N THR A 14 19.41 -3.91 12.67
CA THR A 14 19.59 -4.18 11.23
C THR A 14 18.29 -4.63 10.53
N ASP A 15 17.22 -4.91 11.27
CA ASP A 15 15.90 -5.32 10.78
C ASP A 15 14.81 -4.26 11.00
N ALA A 16 15.19 -3.00 11.27
CA ALA A 16 14.23 -1.91 11.41
C ALA A 16 13.56 -1.57 10.06
N HIS A 17 12.24 -1.61 10.03
CA HIS A 17 11.42 -1.18 8.91
C HIS A 17 10.69 0.12 9.28
N VAL A 18 10.41 0.95 8.29
CA VAL A 18 9.58 2.15 8.48
C VAL A 18 8.33 2.01 7.63
N ALA A 19 7.19 1.90 8.29
CA ALA A 19 5.89 1.96 7.63
C ALA A 19 5.47 3.43 7.48
N TYR A 20 5.03 3.80 6.28
CA TYR A 20 4.45 5.10 5.98
C TYR A 20 2.95 4.93 5.78
N ILE A 21 2.16 5.74 6.48
CA ILE A 21 0.71 5.66 6.51
C ILE A 21 0.14 6.93 5.91
N ALA A 22 -0.71 6.81 4.89
CA ALA A 22 -1.53 7.90 4.38
C ALA A 22 -2.83 7.98 5.19
N ALA A 23 -3.13 9.18 5.71
CA ALA A 23 -4.39 9.50 6.36
C ALA A 23 -4.79 10.95 6.09
N GLY A 24 -6.04 11.32 6.35
CA GLY A 24 -6.53 12.69 6.16
C GLY A 24 -5.81 13.77 6.98
N LEU A 25 -5.05 13.40 8.02
CA LEU A 25 -4.20 14.32 8.79
C LEU A 25 -2.80 14.51 8.15
N GLY A 26 -2.37 13.54 7.36
CA GLY A 26 -1.10 13.55 6.65
C GLY A 26 -0.41 12.19 6.59
N ILE A 27 0.90 12.23 6.38
CA ILE A 27 1.76 11.05 6.25
C ILE A 27 2.48 10.81 7.58
N THR A 28 2.29 9.64 8.17
CA THR A 28 2.97 9.23 9.41
C THR A 28 3.99 8.14 9.13
N ALA A 29 5.20 8.30 9.65
CA ALA A 29 6.19 7.23 9.72
C ALA A 29 6.05 6.48 11.05
N ALA A 30 6.06 5.16 11.01
CA ALA A 30 6.04 4.28 12.16
C ALA A 30 7.19 3.28 12.06
N HIS A 31 8.07 3.30 13.05
CA HIS A 31 9.22 2.40 13.13
C HIS A 31 8.77 1.04 13.64
N ILE A 32 9.16 -0.01 12.93
CA ILE A 32 8.84 -1.40 13.24
C ILE A 32 10.16 -2.13 13.45
N GLY A 33 10.38 -2.64 14.66
CA GLY A 33 11.53 -3.47 15.00
C GLY A 33 11.07 -4.68 15.80
N ALA A 34 11.63 -5.86 15.51
CA ALA A 34 11.22 -7.13 16.12
C ALA A 34 9.69 -7.30 16.21
N SER A 35 9.01 -7.06 15.08
CA SER A 35 7.55 -7.15 14.92
C SER A 35 6.73 -6.26 15.84
N THR A 36 7.34 -5.23 16.42
CA THR A 36 6.70 -4.27 17.33
C THR A 36 6.77 -2.88 16.74
N VAL A 37 5.65 -2.16 16.80
CA VAL A 37 5.64 -0.74 16.44
C VAL A 37 6.21 0.08 17.60
N GLY A 38 7.33 0.74 17.35
CA GLY A 38 8.03 1.62 18.28
C GLY A 38 7.54 3.06 18.19
N GLU A 39 8.46 3.96 17.84
CA GLU A 39 8.18 5.38 17.65
C GLU A 39 7.42 5.63 16.34
N PHE A 40 6.55 6.63 16.37
CA PHE A 40 5.87 7.10 15.17
C PHE A 40 5.69 8.62 15.23
N ALA A 41 5.76 9.27 14.07
CA ALA A 41 5.69 10.72 13.93
C ALA A 41 4.97 11.13 12.65
N LEU A 42 4.27 12.26 12.71
CA LEU A 42 3.68 12.89 11.54
C LEU A 42 4.79 13.60 10.75
N GLU A 43 5.14 13.05 9.59
CA GLU A 43 6.22 13.53 8.73
C GLU A 43 5.79 14.68 7.83
N HIS A 44 4.55 14.61 7.34
CA HIS A 44 4.03 15.61 6.41
C HIS A 44 2.54 15.85 6.63
N ARG A 45 2.14 17.10 6.88
CA ARG A 45 0.73 17.49 7.02
C ARG A 45 0.12 17.74 5.66
N CYS A 46 -0.89 16.95 5.31
CA CYS A 46 -1.66 17.06 4.08
C CYS A 46 -2.95 16.21 4.24
N ASP A 47 -3.83 16.24 3.24
CA ASP A 47 -4.91 15.25 3.10
C ASP A 47 -4.39 14.12 2.21
N ALA A 48 -3.76 13.10 2.81
CA ALA A 48 -3.14 11.99 2.09
C ALA A 48 -4.16 10.89 1.83
N ARG A 49 -4.25 10.45 0.58
CA ARG A 49 -5.23 9.50 0.07
C ARG A 49 -4.63 8.13 -0.23
N ASP A 50 -3.36 8.10 -0.62
CA ASP A 50 -2.64 6.89 -0.98
C ASP A 50 -1.12 7.07 -0.77
N VAL A 51 -0.37 5.98 -0.59
CA VAL A 51 1.08 5.99 -0.38
C VAL A 51 1.74 4.73 -0.95
N ALA A 52 2.86 4.89 -1.64
CA ALA A 52 3.59 3.78 -2.23
C ALA A 52 5.12 3.93 -2.07
N ALA A 53 5.78 2.81 -1.77
CA ALA A 53 7.21 2.69 -1.89
C ALA A 53 7.58 2.51 -3.38
N THR A 54 8.56 3.29 -3.81
CA THR A 54 9.08 3.30 -5.19
C THR A 54 10.60 3.23 -5.16
N ARG A 55 11.24 3.03 -6.32
CA ARG A 55 12.70 3.12 -6.41
C ARG A 55 13.26 4.52 -6.13
N LEU A 56 12.41 5.56 -6.20
CA LEU A 56 12.79 6.93 -5.88
C LEU A 56 12.65 7.24 -4.40
N GLY A 57 11.99 6.40 -3.60
CA GLY A 57 11.62 6.67 -2.20
C GLY A 57 10.11 6.46 -1.97
N VAL A 58 9.50 7.21 -1.05
CA VAL A 58 8.07 7.09 -0.72
C VAL A 58 7.28 8.22 -1.36
N ALA A 59 6.33 7.87 -2.23
CA ALA A 59 5.42 8.81 -2.87
C ALA A 59 4.05 8.74 -2.22
N ALA A 60 3.34 9.86 -2.13
CA ALA A 60 1.97 9.91 -1.63
C ALA A 60 1.06 10.74 -2.53
N ALA A 61 -0.14 10.23 -2.80
CA ALA A 61 -1.23 10.97 -3.41
C ALA A 61 -1.92 11.82 -2.36
N THR A 62 -2.15 13.10 -2.66
CA THR A 62 -2.82 14.02 -1.74
C THR A 62 -3.89 14.84 -2.46
N ALA A 63 -4.76 15.49 -1.70
CA ALA A 63 -5.75 16.42 -2.25
C ALA A 63 -5.13 17.64 -2.98
N ASP A 64 -3.87 17.96 -2.73
CA ASP A 64 -3.19 19.13 -3.33
C ASP A 64 -2.18 18.74 -4.43
N GLY A 65 -1.77 17.48 -4.49
CA GLY A 65 -0.69 17.04 -5.38
C GLY A 65 -0.12 15.67 -5.07
N VAL A 66 0.99 15.34 -5.74
CA VAL A 66 1.85 14.22 -5.34
C VAL A 66 3.08 14.75 -4.62
N VAL A 67 3.35 14.19 -3.44
CA VAL A 67 4.57 14.48 -2.67
C VAL A 67 5.49 13.27 -2.64
N LEU A 68 6.81 13.52 -2.62
CA LEU A 68 7.85 12.48 -2.64
C LEU A 68 8.90 12.76 -1.57
N SER A 69 9.23 11.73 -0.78
CA SER A 69 10.42 11.68 0.07
C SER A 69 11.44 10.74 -0.59
N THR A 70 12.61 11.24 -1.00
CA THR A 70 13.56 10.49 -1.83
C THR A 70 14.57 9.62 -1.08
N ALA A 71 14.80 9.93 0.19
CA ALA A 71 15.68 9.21 1.10
C ALA A 71 14.99 9.10 2.48
N PRO A 72 13.83 8.43 2.57
CA PRO A 72 13.13 8.24 3.84
C PRO A 72 13.94 7.35 4.81
N PRO A 73 13.89 7.58 6.14
CA PRO A 73 13.16 8.65 6.83
C PRO A 73 13.88 10.01 6.87
N ASP A 74 15.07 10.12 6.27
CA ASP A 74 15.96 11.28 6.44
C ASP A 74 15.62 12.47 5.53
N SER A 75 14.73 12.31 4.55
CA SER A 75 14.25 13.39 3.69
C SER A 75 12.79 13.78 3.94
N ALA A 76 12.54 15.09 3.94
CA ALA A 76 11.19 15.62 3.95
C ALA A 76 10.43 15.31 2.65
N PHE A 77 9.11 15.23 2.75
CA PHE A 77 8.23 15.17 1.58
C PHE A 77 8.19 16.51 0.85
N ALA A 78 8.41 16.48 -0.46
CA ALA A 78 8.34 17.63 -1.35
C ALA A 78 7.34 17.40 -2.48
N ASP A 79 6.60 18.43 -2.85
CA ASP A 79 5.72 18.44 -4.03
C ASP A 79 6.54 18.28 -5.32
N ILE A 80 6.10 17.36 -6.18
CA ILE A 80 6.72 17.06 -7.47
C ILE A 80 5.87 17.47 -8.68
N GLY A 81 4.86 18.32 -8.48
CA GLY A 81 4.17 19.07 -9.54
C GLY A 81 3.04 18.32 -10.25
N PHE A 82 2.56 17.20 -9.70
CA PHE A 82 1.29 16.61 -10.13
C PHE A 82 0.13 17.32 -9.43
N PRO A 83 -1.03 17.54 -10.07
CA PRO A 83 -2.21 18.10 -9.42
C PRO A 83 -2.78 17.14 -8.37
N ALA A 84 -3.90 17.51 -7.75
CA ALA A 84 -4.66 16.67 -6.83
C ALA A 84 -4.71 15.21 -7.30
N ALA A 85 -4.19 14.29 -6.49
CA ALA A 85 -4.04 12.90 -6.85
C ALA A 85 -4.99 12.02 -6.03
N VAL A 86 -5.36 10.87 -6.57
CA VAL A 86 -6.18 9.86 -5.89
C VAL A 86 -5.41 8.58 -5.60
N ALA A 87 -4.45 8.22 -6.45
CA ALA A 87 -3.67 6.99 -6.32
C ALA A 87 -2.24 7.19 -6.83
N VAL A 88 -1.27 6.49 -6.23
CA VAL A 88 0.14 6.47 -6.62
C VAL A 88 0.70 5.05 -6.55
N THR A 89 1.63 4.71 -7.45
CA THR A 89 2.36 3.44 -7.35
C THR A 89 3.77 3.56 -7.93
N GLY A 90 4.60 2.55 -7.65
CA GLY A 90 5.88 2.37 -8.32
C GLY A 90 5.71 1.79 -9.72
N PHE A 91 6.23 2.47 -10.74
CA PHE A 91 6.14 2.00 -12.13
C PHE A 91 7.42 2.29 -12.89
N ASP A 92 8.00 1.28 -13.55
CA ASP A 92 9.25 1.37 -14.32
C ASP A 92 10.40 2.08 -13.57
N GLY A 93 10.46 1.90 -12.24
CA GLY A 93 11.46 2.52 -11.39
C GLY A 93 11.21 3.99 -11.05
N THR A 94 10.01 4.49 -11.32
CA THR A 94 9.58 5.86 -11.04
C THR A 94 8.22 5.86 -10.34
N VAL A 95 7.55 7.01 -10.29
CA VAL A 95 6.20 7.17 -9.73
C VAL A 95 5.20 7.24 -10.87
N LEU A 96 4.11 6.47 -10.77
CA LEU A 96 2.88 6.64 -11.54
C LEU A 96 1.82 7.24 -10.63
N ALA A 97 1.03 8.20 -11.13
CA ALA A 97 -0.05 8.81 -10.37
C ALA A 97 -1.31 8.93 -11.23
N ALA A 98 -2.46 8.90 -10.55
CA ALA A 98 -3.75 9.20 -11.15
C ALA A 98 -4.44 10.35 -10.41
N ASP A 99 -5.20 11.18 -11.14
CA ASP A 99 -6.10 12.18 -10.57
C ASP A 99 -7.57 11.77 -10.66
N GLU A 100 -8.45 12.61 -10.09
CA GLU A 100 -9.90 12.38 -10.05
C GLU A 100 -10.59 12.50 -11.42
N ASP A 101 -9.95 13.19 -12.36
CA ASP A 101 -10.40 13.31 -13.76
C ASP A 101 -9.94 12.12 -14.63
N GLY A 102 -9.29 11.13 -14.02
CA GLY A 102 -8.85 9.89 -14.66
C GLY A 102 -7.57 10.03 -15.47
N ARG A 103 -6.84 11.15 -15.37
CA ARG A 103 -5.51 11.28 -15.97
C ARG A 103 -4.54 10.38 -15.23
N ILE A 104 -3.76 9.61 -15.99
CA ILE A 104 -2.69 8.75 -15.47
C ILE A 104 -1.38 9.24 -16.09
N ALA A 105 -0.41 9.60 -15.26
CA ALA A 105 0.87 10.13 -15.71
C ALA A 105 2.04 9.53 -14.94
N GLN A 106 3.21 9.51 -15.58
CA GLN A 106 4.46 9.02 -15.02
C GLN A 106 5.43 10.16 -14.77
N TYR A 107 6.11 10.13 -13.62
CA TYR A 107 7.11 11.11 -13.24
C TYR A 107 8.50 10.79 -13.82
N HIS A 108 9.14 11.80 -14.43
CA HIS A 108 10.51 11.74 -14.91
C HIS A 108 11.41 12.62 -14.03
N PRO A 109 12.15 12.03 -13.06
CA PRO A 109 12.92 12.80 -12.08
C PRO A 109 14.02 13.66 -12.72
N ASP A 110 14.67 13.16 -13.79
CA ASP A 110 15.73 13.90 -14.50
C ASP A 110 15.23 15.21 -15.13
N ALA A 111 13.95 15.25 -15.52
CA ALA A 111 13.31 16.42 -16.11
C ALA A 111 12.49 17.23 -15.10
N GLY A 112 12.21 16.67 -13.91
CA GLY A 112 11.26 17.24 -12.95
C GLY A 112 9.86 17.42 -13.55
N ALA A 113 9.44 16.48 -14.41
CA ALA A 113 8.24 16.62 -15.23
C ALA A 113 7.41 15.34 -15.30
N TRP A 114 6.13 15.51 -15.61
CA TRP A 114 5.18 14.42 -15.80
C TRP A 114 4.88 14.20 -17.28
N THR A 115 4.84 12.93 -17.70
CA THR A 115 4.38 12.53 -19.03
C THR A 115 3.05 11.80 -18.90
N ASP A 116 2.04 12.29 -19.61
CA ASP A 116 0.73 11.63 -19.67
C ASP A 116 0.86 10.25 -20.32
N ARG A 117 0.30 9.25 -19.66
CA ARG A 117 0.30 7.85 -20.11
C ARG A 117 -1.07 7.44 -20.64
N ALA A 118 -2.14 7.88 -19.99
CA ALA A 118 -3.51 7.64 -20.41
C ALA A 118 -4.48 8.61 -19.74
N VAL A 119 -5.73 8.62 -20.19
CA VAL A 119 -6.87 9.27 -19.54
C VAL A 119 -8.06 8.31 -19.57
N LEU A 120 -8.69 8.07 -18.43
CA LEU A 120 -9.92 7.32 -18.29
C LEU A 120 -11.10 8.30 -18.14
N THR A 121 -11.93 8.44 -19.17
CA THR A 121 -12.93 9.53 -19.23
C THR A 121 -14.31 9.18 -18.71
N ASP A 122 -14.69 7.90 -18.75
CA ASP A 122 -16.05 7.44 -18.46
C ASP A 122 -16.16 6.70 -17.11
N ALA A 123 -15.09 6.77 -16.31
CA ALA A 123 -14.97 6.11 -15.02
C ALA A 123 -13.95 6.82 -14.13
N THR A 124 -13.98 6.52 -12.83
CA THR A 124 -13.06 7.10 -11.84
C THR A 124 -12.03 6.07 -11.41
N VAL A 125 -10.75 6.45 -11.47
CA VAL A 125 -9.63 5.64 -10.95
C VAL A 125 -9.71 5.60 -9.42
N ARG A 126 -9.48 4.42 -8.84
CA ARG A 126 -9.50 4.19 -7.39
C ARG A 126 -8.17 3.72 -6.81
N ALA A 127 -7.44 2.88 -7.54
CA ALA A 127 -6.17 2.33 -7.10
C ALA A 127 -5.25 2.02 -8.28
N LEU A 128 -3.95 1.97 -8.01
CA LEU A 128 -2.90 1.60 -8.95
C LEU A 128 -1.97 0.57 -8.30
N ASP A 129 -1.64 -0.50 -9.03
CA ASP A 129 -0.51 -1.36 -8.68
C ASP A 129 0.22 -1.78 -9.95
N ALA A 130 1.47 -1.32 -10.09
CA ALA A 130 2.27 -1.47 -11.29
C ALA A 130 1.52 -1.01 -12.56
N ASP A 131 1.20 -1.93 -13.47
CA ASP A 131 0.48 -1.65 -14.71
C ASP A 131 -1.04 -1.82 -14.59
N LEU A 132 -1.57 -2.18 -13.42
CA LEU A 132 -3.00 -2.36 -13.19
C LEU A 132 -3.65 -1.09 -12.63
N VAL A 133 -4.86 -0.84 -13.10
CA VAL A 133 -5.69 0.29 -12.68
C VAL A 133 -7.05 -0.24 -12.24
N ALA A 134 -7.40 -0.03 -10.97
CA ALA A 134 -8.75 -0.27 -10.48
C ALA A 134 -9.61 0.97 -10.74
N ALA A 135 -10.80 0.79 -11.31
CA ALA A 135 -11.72 1.87 -11.60
C ALA A 135 -13.18 1.47 -11.38
N THR A 136 -14.06 2.47 -11.36
CA THR A 136 -15.51 2.27 -11.19
C THR A 136 -16.17 1.40 -12.26
N ASP A 137 -15.56 1.28 -13.44
CA ASP A 137 -16.04 0.47 -14.57
C ASP A 137 -15.30 -0.88 -14.72
N GLY A 138 -14.39 -1.21 -13.81
CA GLY A 138 -13.64 -2.46 -13.82
C GLY A 138 -12.14 -2.26 -13.70
N VAL A 139 -11.39 -3.24 -14.20
CA VAL A 139 -9.93 -3.25 -14.18
C VAL A 139 -9.41 -2.91 -15.56
N HIS A 140 -8.40 -2.05 -15.60
CA HIS A 140 -7.67 -1.73 -16.81
C HIS A 140 -6.18 -2.06 -16.67
N ARG A 141 -5.50 -2.24 -17.79
CA ARG A 141 -4.05 -2.40 -17.86
C ARG A 141 -3.42 -1.27 -18.66
N LEU A 142 -2.44 -0.61 -18.06
CA LEU A 142 -1.61 0.37 -18.75
C LEU A 142 -0.64 -0.33 -19.69
N THR A 143 -0.60 0.12 -20.94
CA THR A 143 0.28 -0.40 -21.99
C THR A 143 1.01 0.76 -22.66
N ASP A 144 1.93 0.45 -23.56
CA ASP A 144 2.57 1.47 -24.41
C ASP A 144 1.58 2.20 -25.32
N ALA A 145 0.44 1.58 -25.63
CA ALA A 145 -0.62 2.16 -26.45
C ALA A 145 -1.65 2.96 -25.63
N GLY A 146 -1.46 3.08 -24.31
CA GLY A 146 -2.42 3.69 -23.39
C GLY A 146 -3.15 2.64 -22.55
N LEU A 147 -4.37 2.95 -22.13
CA LEU A 147 -5.16 2.11 -21.24
C LEU A 147 -5.99 1.08 -22.02
N ALA A 148 -5.89 -0.19 -21.63
CA ALA A 148 -6.66 -1.28 -22.21
C ALA A 148 -7.60 -1.88 -21.15
N ASP A 149 -8.88 -2.03 -21.50
CA ASP A 149 -9.86 -2.74 -20.68
C ASP A 149 -9.40 -4.18 -20.41
N ALA A 150 -9.34 -4.55 -19.14
CA ALA A 150 -8.98 -5.88 -18.67
C ALA A 150 -10.18 -6.65 -18.09
N GLY A 151 -11.37 -6.06 -18.07
CA GLY A 151 -12.64 -6.65 -17.64
C GLY A 151 -12.99 -6.40 -16.16
N LEU A 152 -13.97 -7.18 -15.67
CA LEU A 152 -14.70 -6.93 -14.40
C LEU A 152 -15.53 -5.65 -14.45
N ASP A 153 -16.14 -5.31 -13.32
CA ASP A 153 -16.88 -4.07 -13.08
C ASP A 153 -16.61 -3.66 -11.62
N ASP A 154 -16.74 -2.37 -11.33
CA ASP A 154 -16.65 -1.80 -9.98
C ASP A 154 -15.44 -2.30 -9.15
N ALA A 155 -14.23 -2.20 -9.74
CA ALA A 155 -12.99 -2.57 -9.06
C ALA A 155 -12.61 -1.49 -8.03
N TYR A 156 -12.33 -1.92 -6.80
CA TYR A 156 -11.91 -1.06 -5.71
C TYR A 156 -10.39 -1.01 -5.57
N ASP A 157 -9.74 -2.15 -5.75
CA ASP A 157 -8.29 -2.29 -5.57
C ASP A 157 -7.74 -3.42 -6.45
N VAL A 158 -6.45 -3.38 -6.73
CA VAL A 158 -5.73 -4.33 -7.57
C VAL A 158 -4.37 -4.67 -6.96
N SER A 159 -3.92 -5.91 -7.15
CA SER A 159 -2.57 -6.32 -6.79
C SER A 159 -1.91 -7.06 -7.94
N ALA A 160 -0.72 -6.62 -8.35
CA ALA A 160 0.02 -7.14 -9.50
C ALA A 160 0.92 -8.36 -9.21
N PRO A 161 1.58 -8.49 -8.03
CA PRO A 161 2.52 -9.59 -7.78
C PRO A 161 1.96 -11.00 -7.98
N GLY A 162 2.76 -11.86 -8.63
CA GLY A 162 2.45 -13.27 -8.83
C GLY A 162 1.26 -13.52 -9.75
N VAL A 163 0.11 -13.83 -9.17
CA VAL A 163 -1.18 -13.89 -9.87
C VAL A 163 -1.90 -12.57 -9.58
N PRO A 164 -2.20 -11.75 -10.60
CA PRO A 164 -2.89 -10.50 -10.35
C PRO A 164 -4.26 -10.71 -9.71
N HIS A 165 -4.59 -9.87 -8.74
CA HIS A 165 -5.90 -9.86 -8.08
C HIS A 165 -6.63 -8.54 -8.27
N ALA A 166 -7.95 -8.60 -8.18
CA ALA A 166 -8.83 -7.45 -8.15
C ALA A 166 -9.90 -7.62 -7.06
N ALA A 167 -10.00 -6.65 -6.17
CA ALA A 167 -11.07 -6.53 -5.20
C ALA A 167 -12.24 -5.75 -5.84
N THR A 168 -13.44 -6.30 -5.81
CA THR A 168 -14.66 -5.68 -6.38
C THR A 168 -15.80 -5.73 -5.36
N SER A 169 -16.93 -5.07 -5.67
CA SER A 169 -18.15 -5.20 -4.87
C SER A 169 -18.79 -6.60 -4.89
N GLU A 170 -18.46 -7.45 -5.86
CA GLU A 170 -19.06 -8.79 -6.00
C GLU A 170 -18.14 -9.91 -5.50
N GLY A 171 -16.83 -9.71 -5.57
CA GLY A 171 -15.86 -10.72 -5.18
C GLY A 171 -14.41 -10.27 -5.26
N LEU A 172 -13.54 -11.15 -4.78
CA LEU A 172 -12.11 -11.12 -5.04
C LEU A 172 -11.83 -12.00 -6.25
N PHE A 173 -11.18 -11.45 -7.27
CA PHE A 173 -10.89 -12.14 -8.52
C PHE A 173 -9.40 -12.31 -8.73
N ALA A 174 -9.00 -13.44 -9.32
CA ALA A 174 -7.63 -13.74 -9.71
C ALA A 174 -7.52 -13.86 -11.24
N LEU A 175 -6.50 -13.26 -11.84
CA LEU A 175 -6.28 -13.23 -13.28
C LEU A 175 -5.47 -14.45 -13.76
N GLY A 176 -6.10 -15.33 -14.53
CA GLY A 176 -5.45 -16.42 -15.25
C GLY A 176 -5.78 -16.38 -16.74
N ASN A 177 -6.52 -17.38 -17.23
CA ASN A 177 -7.16 -17.33 -18.55
C ASN A 177 -8.46 -16.51 -18.50
N GLY A 178 -8.34 -15.25 -18.08
CA GLY A 178 -9.45 -14.40 -17.64
C GLY A 178 -9.63 -14.40 -16.13
N TRP A 179 -10.49 -13.50 -15.65
CA TRP A 179 -10.80 -13.35 -14.23
C TRP A 179 -11.61 -14.53 -13.71
N ARG A 180 -11.18 -15.09 -12.58
CA ARG A 180 -11.89 -16.15 -11.86
C ARG A 180 -12.08 -15.71 -10.42
N GLU A 181 -13.29 -15.90 -9.90
CA GLU A 181 -13.58 -15.65 -8.50
C GLU A 181 -12.68 -16.53 -7.62
N ALA A 182 -11.95 -15.89 -6.73
CA ALA A 182 -11.08 -16.50 -5.73
C ALA A 182 -11.79 -16.57 -4.37
N ALA A 183 -12.60 -15.56 -4.05
CA ALA A 183 -13.47 -15.54 -2.87
C ALA A 183 -14.69 -14.63 -3.11
N THR A 184 -15.85 -15.02 -2.58
CA THR A 184 -17.09 -14.23 -2.63
C THR A 184 -17.12 -13.17 -1.55
N GLY A 185 -17.57 -11.96 -1.88
CA GLY A 185 -17.78 -10.87 -0.91
C GLY A 185 -17.51 -9.48 -1.50
N ALA A 186 -17.94 -8.44 -0.79
CA ALA A 186 -17.69 -7.05 -1.19
C ALA A 186 -16.29 -6.60 -0.77
N PHE A 187 -15.27 -7.02 -1.50
CA PHE A 187 -13.89 -6.68 -1.21
C PHE A 187 -13.60 -5.21 -1.52
N ARG A 188 -12.69 -4.62 -0.75
CA ARG A 188 -12.31 -3.20 -0.83
C ARG A 188 -10.82 -2.99 -0.99
N THR A 189 -10.00 -3.94 -0.55
CA THR A 189 -8.55 -3.92 -0.69
C THR A 189 -8.02 -5.33 -0.98
N VAL A 190 -6.92 -5.40 -1.71
CA VAL A 190 -6.10 -6.60 -1.90
C VAL A 190 -4.64 -6.22 -2.08
N ALA A 191 -3.75 -6.90 -1.35
CA ALA A 191 -2.31 -6.75 -1.51
C ALA A 191 -1.60 -8.12 -1.41
N ALA A 192 -0.76 -8.44 -2.39
CA ALA A 192 0.10 -9.61 -2.39
C ALA A 192 1.55 -9.24 -2.04
N ASP A 193 2.21 -10.11 -1.28
CA ASP A 193 3.63 -9.97 -0.94
C ASP A 193 4.49 -10.27 -2.18
N PRO A 194 5.21 -9.28 -2.73
CA PRO A 194 6.06 -9.50 -3.88
C PRO A 194 7.23 -10.47 -3.60
N ALA A 195 7.64 -10.67 -2.34
CA ALA A 195 8.76 -11.54 -1.99
C ALA A 195 8.37 -13.03 -2.00
N SER A 196 7.14 -13.37 -1.63
CA SER A 196 6.63 -14.75 -1.65
C SER A 196 5.84 -15.09 -2.91
N ALA A 197 5.42 -14.09 -3.69
CA ALA A 197 4.78 -14.29 -4.98
C ALA A 197 5.73 -14.91 -6.03
N ALA A 198 5.19 -15.74 -6.90
CA ALA A 198 5.92 -16.32 -8.03
C ALA A 198 5.04 -16.32 -9.30
N PRO A 199 5.61 -16.45 -10.52
CA PRO A 199 4.80 -16.51 -11.73
C PRO A 199 3.72 -17.60 -11.66
N GLY A 200 2.45 -17.19 -11.64
CA GLY A 200 1.32 -18.11 -11.52
C GLY A 200 0.99 -18.59 -10.10
N ALA A 201 1.63 -18.03 -9.07
CA ALA A 201 1.32 -18.30 -7.66
C ALA A 201 1.27 -17.00 -6.83
N THR A 202 0.22 -16.86 -6.02
CA THR A 202 -0.05 -15.68 -5.21
C THR A 202 0.93 -15.48 -4.06
N GLY A 203 1.43 -16.56 -3.46
CA GLY A 203 2.25 -16.46 -2.25
C GLY A 203 1.44 -15.99 -1.03
N VAL A 204 2.03 -15.16 -0.18
CA VAL A 204 1.33 -14.50 0.92
C VAL A 204 0.53 -13.32 0.37
N ALA A 205 -0.75 -13.20 0.71
CA ALA A 205 -1.56 -12.05 0.34
C ALA A 205 -2.67 -11.79 1.38
N HIS A 206 -3.20 -10.57 1.38
CA HIS A 206 -4.30 -10.15 2.24
C HIS A 206 -5.33 -9.39 1.42
N ALA A 207 -6.59 -9.54 1.80
CA ALA A 207 -7.70 -8.82 1.21
C ALA A 207 -8.77 -8.59 2.27
N ALA A 208 -9.53 -7.50 2.17
CA ALA A 208 -10.54 -7.21 3.17
C ALA A 208 -11.86 -6.75 2.54
N THR A 209 -12.92 -7.08 3.25
CA THR A 209 -14.28 -6.57 3.08
C THR A 209 -14.58 -5.64 4.28
N PRO A 210 -15.67 -4.86 4.26
CA PRO A 210 -16.12 -4.11 5.44
C PRO A 210 -16.45 -4.97 6.68
N GLU A 211 -16.40 -6.29 6.57
CA GLU A 211 -16.87 -7.23 7.59
C GLU A 211 -15.77 -8.21 8.05
N ALA A 212 -14.74 -8.44 7.23
CA ALA A 212 -13.71 -9.43 7.49
C ALA A 212 -12.43 -9.20 6.67
N CYS A 213 -11.31 -9.66 7.24
CA CYS A 213 -10.01 -9.80 6.61
C CYS A 213 -9.80 -11.25 6.17
N PHE A 214 -9.17 -11.44 5.03
CA PHE A 214 -8.77 -12.72 4.47
C PHE A 214 -7.26 -12.73 4.19
N GLU A 215 -6.63 -13.87 4.47
CA GLU A 215 -5.23 -14.15 4.14
C GLU A 215 -5.14 -15.29 3.12
N HIS A 216 -4.13 -15.23 2.27
CA HIS A 216 -3.68 -16.31 1.41
C HIS A 216 -2.25 -16.67 1.81
N ARG A 217 -1.92 -17.95 1.99
CA ARG A 217 -0.53 -18.40 2.25
C ARG A 217 -0.10 -19.60 1.43
N THR A 218 -1.03 -20.48 1.06
CA THR A 218 -0.75 -21.69 0.28
C THR A 218 -1.54 -21.67 -1.03
N ASP A 219 -2.84 -21.94 -0.95
CA ASP A 219 -3.67 -22.33 -2.10
C ASP A 219 -5.12 -21.82 -2.02
N ALA A 220 -5.52 -21.24 -0.89
CA ALA A 220 -6.86 -20.71 -0.69
C ALA A 220 -6.86 -19.47 0.18
N TRP A 221 -7.82 -18.59 -0.09
CA TRP A 221 -8.17 -17.47 0.76
C TRP A 221 -8.93 -17.98 1.99
N GLN A 222 -8.50 -17.57 3.18
CA GLN A 222 -9.08 -17.96 4.46
C GLN A 222 -9.24 -16.72 5.35
N PRO A 223 -10.20 -16.69 6.29
CA PRO A 223 -10.28 -15.59 7.25
C PRO A 223 -8.97 -15.42 8.02
N CYS A 224 -8.52 -14.17 8.21
CA CYS A 224 -7.31 -13.84 8.96
C CYS A 224 -7.42 -14.40 10.38
N ARG A 225 -6.52 -15.33 10.74
CA ARG A 225 -6.60 -16.06 12.02
C ARG A 225 -5.93 -15.34 13.20
N ASP A 226 -4.96 -14.47 12.89
CA ASP A 226 -4.06 -13.86 13.89
C ASP A 226 -4.59 -12.51 14.42
N ILE A 227 -5.76 -12.05 13.97
CA ILE A 227 -6.35 -10.76 14.38
C ILE A 227 -7.77 -10.91 14.90
N ALA A 228 -8.17 -10.01 15.80
CA ALA A 228 -9.52 -10.02 16.35
C ALA A 228 -10.57 -9.68 15.27
N PRO A 229 -11.79 -10.27 15.30
CA PRO A 229 -12.84 -9.96 14.32
C PRO A 229 -13.21 -8.48 14.24
N SER A 230 -13.11 -7.74 15.36
CA SER A 230 -13.34 -6.30 15.39
C SER A 230 -12.32 -5.52 14.55
N ASP A 231 -11.07 -5.98 14.49
CA ASP A 231 -10.02 -5.32 13.73
C ASP A 231 -10.04 -5.79 12.27
N ALA A 232 -10.32 -7.08 12.05
CA ALA A 232 -10.51 -7.67 10.73
C ALA A 232 -11.53 -6.92 9.87
N ALA A 233 -12.66 -6.50 10.45
CA ALA A 233 -13.71 -5.74 9.76
C ALA A 233 -13.34 -4.28 9.43
N ARG A 234 -12.14 -3.83 9.83
CA ARG A 234 -11.69 -2.45 9.65
C ARG A 234 -10.42 -2.34 8.82
N VAL A 235 -9.87 -3.46 8.35
CA VAL A 235 -8.66 -3.46 7.50
C VAL A 235 -8.98 -2.72 6.20
N VAL A 236 -8.12 -1.75 5.88
CA VAL A 236 -8.22 -0.91 4.67
C VAL A 236 -7.05 -1.14 3.73
N ASP A 237 -5.91 -1.63 4.23
CA ASP A 237 -4.74 -1.90 3.41
C ASP A 237 -3.75 -2.86 4.12
N ALA A 238 -2.82 -3.43 3.36
CA ALA A 238 -1.77 -4.33 3.83
C ALA A 238 -0.46 -4.15 3.06
N THR A 239 0.67 -4.24 3.76
CA THR A 239 2.01 -4.25 3.17
C THR A 239 2.90 -5.30 3.85
N TYR A 240 4.03 -5.62 3.22
CA TYR A 240 4.91 -6.70 3.64
C TYR A 240 6.35 -6.23 3.77
N ALA A 241 6.99 -6.62 4.86
CA ALA A 241 8.42 -6.56 5.05
C ALA A 241 8.98 -7.98 5.24
N VAL A 242 10.29 -8.11 5.42
CA VAL A 242 10.92 -9.43 5.61
C VAL A 242 10.29 -10.12 6.82
N ASP A 243 9.72 -11.30 6.59
CA ASP A 243 9.03 -12.13 7.60
C ASP A 243 7.97 -11.36 8.44
N THR A 244 7.40 -10.29 7.89
CA THR A 244 6.48 -9.40 8.61
C THR A 244 5.33 -8.96 7.72
N THR A 245 4.09 -9.20 8.16
CA THR A 245 2.88 -8.62 7.56
C THR A 245 2.44 -7.41 8.37
N ILE A 246 2.08 -6.33 7.69
CA ILE A 246 1.59 -5.10 8.31
C ILE A 246 0.20 -4.82 7.74
N LEU A 247 -0.82 -4.88 8.60
CA LEU A 247 -2.19 -4.51 8.25
C LEU A 247 -2.52 -3.13 8.81
N LEU A 248 -3.20 -2.31 8.03
CA LEU A 248 -3.71 -1.01 8.43
C LEU A 248 -5.22 -1.08 8.57
N THR A 249 -5.74 -0.50 9.65
CA THR A 249 -7.19 -0.30 9.82
C THR A 249 -7.58 1.16 9.55
N ALA A 250 -8.83 1.40 9.15
CA ALA A 250 -9.39 2.75 8.94
C ALA A 250 -9.28 3.67 10.17
N ALA A 251 -9.17 3.09 11.37
CA ALA A 251 -9.01 3.81 12.63
C ALA A 251 -7.53 4.18 12.94
N GLY A 252 -6.61 3.90 12.01
CA GLY A 252 -5.18 4.16 12.17
C GLY A 252 -4.51 3.22 13.16
N THR A 253 -4.99 1.99 13.30
CA THR A 253 -4.28 0.93 14.02
C THR A 253 -3.45 0.13 13.03
N LEU A 254 -2.15 0.04 13.29
CA LEU A 254 -1.26 -0.93 12.67
C LEU A 254 -1.33 -2.26 13.43
N ILE A 255 -1.43 -3.33 12.67
CA ILE A 255 -1.31 -4.70 13.16
C ILE A 255 -0.09 -5.31 12.48
N VAL A 256 0.92 -5.62 13.28
CA VAL A 256 2.17 -6.24 12.80
C VAL A 256 2.12 -7.71 13.17
N VAL A 257 2.13 -8.58 12.17
CA VAL A 257 2.12 -10.03 12.33
C VAL A 257 3.47 -10.57 11.89
N ASP A 258 4.15 -11.27 12.78
CA ASP A 258 5.45 -11.88 12.49
C ASP A 258 5.34 -13.20 11.72
N GLY A 259 6.49 -13.77 11.35
CA GLY A 259 6.58 -15.05 10.65
C GLY A 259 5.98 -16.24 11.40
N ASP A 260 5.88 -16.15 12.73
CA ASP A 260 5.29 -17.18 13.60
C ASP A 260 3.78 -16.98 13.82
N GLY A 261 3.23 -15.83 13.40
CA GLY A 261 1.82 -15.45 13.53
C GLY A 261 1.49 -14.66 14.80
N ASP A 262 2.47 -14.18 15.57
CA ASP A 262 2.20 -13.29 16.72
C ASP A 262 1.82 -11.90 16.21
N ALA A 263 0.65 -11.41 16.61
CA ALA A 263 0.07 -10.15 16.13
C ALA A 263 0.13 -9.06 17.20
N ARG A 264 0.79 -7.95 16.88
CA ARG A 264 0.94 -6.78 17.75
C ARG A 264 0.20 -5.59 17.20
N HIS A 265 -0.57 -4.94 18.07
CA HIS A 265 -1.47 -3.86 17.69
C HIS A 265 -0.95 -2.52 18.24
N ARG A 266 -0.97 -1.49 17.40
CA ARG A 266 -0.61 -0.12 17.79
C ARG A 266 -1.54 0.89 17.12
N SER A 267 -2.35 1.57 17.91
CA SER A 267 -3.10 2.73 17.44
C SER A 267 -2.16 3.93 17.31
N LEU A 268 -2.22 4.60 16.15
CA LEU A 268 -1.43 5.79 15.83
C LEU A 268 -2.22 7.09 16.07
N GLY A 269 -3.52 6.99 16.37
CA GLY A 269 -4.40 8.15 16.51
C GLY A 269 -4.66 8.87 15.18
N LEU A 270 -4.61 8.14 14.07
CA LEU A 270 -4.82 8.63 12.71
C LEU A 270 -6.20 8.16 12.20
N PRO A 271 -7.28 8.91 12.44
CA PRO A 271 -8.54 8.60 11.79
C PRO A 271 -8.40 8.75 10.27
N ASP A 272 -9.29 8.08 9.54
CA ASP A 272 -9.35 8.15 8.08
C ASP A 272 -8.02 7.71 7.43
N ALA A 273 -7.40 6.67 7.99
CA ALA A 273 -6.24 6.04 7.39
C ALA A 273 -6.68 5.27 6.13
N ALA A 274 -5.91 5.40 5.05
CA ALA A 274 -6.30 4.94 3.72
C ALA A 274 -5.32 3.92 3.13
N ALA A 275 -4.01 4.13 3.28
CA ALA A 275 -2.99 3.26 2.71
C ALA A 275 -1.73 3.17 3.59
N VAL A 276 -0.99 2.08 3.45
CA VAL A 276 0.27 1.81 4.12
C VAL A 276 1.28 1.23 3.13
N THR A 277 2.52 1.74 3.18
CA THR A 277 3.65 1.13 2.51
C THR A 277 4.80 0.97 3.48
N VAL A 278 5.72 0.04 3.22
CA VAL A 278 6.93 -0.12 4.03
C VAL A 278 8.18 0.07 3.19
N VAL A 279 9.19 0.68 3.80
CA VAL A 279 10.55 0.69 3.28
C VAL A 279 11.47 -0.02 4.26
N GLY A 280 12.36 -0.86 3.75
CA GLY A 280 13.45 -1.39 4.55
C GLY A 280 14.44 -0.27 4.85
N HIS A 281 14.88 -0.14 6.10
CA HIS A 281 16.04 0.68 6.39
C HIS A 281 17.23 0.06 5.63
N THR A 282 17.74 0.78 4.63
CA THR A 282 19.01 0.40 4.03
C THR A 282 20.06 1.11 4.88
N PRO A 283 20.84 0.40 5.74
CA PRO A 283 21.94 1.07 6.42
C PRO A 283 22.88 1.64 5.36
N ASP A 284 23.31 2.89 5.57
CA ASP A 284 24.24 3.61 4.71
C ASP A 284 25.36 2.69 4.20
N ARG A 285 25.54 2.62 2.88
CA ARG A 285 26.67 1.95 2.24
C ARG A 285 27.84 2.89 2.01
#